data_AF-A0AAW8DLR8-F1
#
_entry.id   AF-A0AAW8DLR8-F1
#
_cell.length_a   1.000
_cell.length_b   1.000
_cell.length_c   1.000
_cell.angle_alpha   90.00
_cell.angle_beta   90.00
_cell.angle_gamma   90.00
#
_symmetry.space_group_name_H-M   'P 1'
#
loop_
_entity.id
_entity.type
_entity.pdbx_description
1 polymer ?
#
loop_
_entity_poly.entity_id
_entity_poly.type
_entity_poly.pdbx_seq_one_letter_code
_entity_poly.pdbx_strand_id
1 'polypeptide(L)'
;MEFVNYVALEKDSRRILAISELRKPAQNSKRFNGTLIVLHPHEQDDCELLRELVDNDGVARLFVVVWSPADMVRIWLDGMGARNLDTGSAHEAPDAVQLEAATCMVGEQYNGLSTGNGKAAVVRLIRAFTDGGYPLEKAPWLKAFFAAGGEFRHAESIGKLISEMKKGTKHRVQQRYRPEILSILRERAAAALADLPG
;
A
#
# COMPACT_ATOMS: atom_id res chain seq x y z
N MET A 1 -5.40 -8.23 24.82
CA MET A 1 -6.80 -8.01 25.26
C MET A 1 -7.37 -6.97 24.30
N GLU A 2 -8.37 -7.32 23.49
CA GLU A 2 -8.83 -6.45 22.38
C GLU A 2 -9.98 -5.52 22.80
N PHE A 3 -10.00 -4.31 22.23
CA PHE A 3 -11.01 -3.26 22.48
C PHE A 3 -12.45 -3.73 22.25
N VAL A 4 -12.65 -4.71 21.36
CA VAL A 4 -13.96 -5.29 21.03
C VAL A 4 -14.72 -5.78 22.27
N ASN A 5 -14.00 -6.28 23.27
CA ASN A 5 -14.56 -6.81 24.51
C ASN A 5 -15.23 -5.75 25.38
N TYR A 6 -15.00 -4.46 25.09
CA TYR A 6 -15.58 -3.33 25.82
C TYR A 6 -16.76 -2.67 25.09
N VAL A 7 -17.02 -3.02 23.83
CA VAL A 7 -17.98 -2.30 22.97
C VAL A 7 -19.15 -3.19 22.54
N ALA A 8 -18.97 -4.51 22.46
CA ALA A 8 -20.02 -5.44 22.06
C ALA A 8 -20.88 -5.88 23.27
N LEU A 9 -21.89 -5.07 23.64
CA LEU A 9 -22.81 -5.38 24.73
C LEU A 9 -23.90 -6.40 24.37
N GLU A 10 -24.20 -6.64 23.09
CA GLU A 10 -25.21 -7.62 22.66
C GLU A 10 -24.79 -8.41 21.41
N LYS A 11 -24.92 -9.74 21.48
CA LYS A 11 -24.40 -10.73 20.52
C LYS A 11 -25.16 -10.81 19.20
N ASP A 12 -26.40 -10.32 19.14
CA ASP A 12 -27.37 -10.87 18.18
C ASP A 12 -27.75 -9.96 17.00
N SER A 13 -27.09 -8.81 16.80
CA SER A 13 -27.44 -7.94 15.65
C SER A 13 -26.28 -7.25 14.96
N ARG A 14 -25.10 -7.22 15.59
CA ARG A 14 -23.86 -6.71 14.99
C ARG A 14 -22.75 -7.71 15.27
N ARG A 15 -22.25 -8.36 14.21
CA ARG A 15 -21.03 -9.19 14.32
C ARG A 15 -19.84 -8.26 14.45
N ILE A 16 -19.64 -7.74 15.65
CA ILE A 16 -18.38 -7.07 16.00
C ILE A 16 -17.39 -8.21 16.22
N LEU A 17 -16.38 -8.28 15.36
CA LEU A 17 -15.35 -9.30 15.39
C LEU A 17 -14.04 -8.66 15.79
N ALA A 18 -13.23 -9.41 16.52
CA ALA A 18 -11.83 -9.09 16.65
C ALA A 18 -11.13 -9.21 15.28
N ILE A 19 -10.11 -8.39 15.03
CA ILE A 19 -9.34 -8.49 13.79
C ILE A 19 -8.66 -9.87 13.67
N SER A 20 -8.23 -10.43 14.81
CA SER A 20 -7.68 -11.78 14.92
C SER A 20 -8.67 -12.88 14.48
N GLU A 21 -9.98 -12.65 14.59
CA GLU A 21 -11.02 -13.57 14.15
C GLU A 21 -11.23 -13.56 12.63
N LEU A 22 -10.71 -12.55 11.92
CA LEU A 22 -10.76 -12.49 10.45
C LEU A 22 -9.84 -13.49 9.76
N ARG A 23 -8.87 -14.07 10.48
CA ARG A 23 -7.99 -15.12 9.94
C ARG A 23 -8.79 -16.35 9.47
N LYS A 24 -9.90 -16.67 10.14
CA LYS A 24 -10.76 -17.82 9.79
C LYS A 24 -11.51 -17.62 8.47
N PRO A 25 -12.22 -16.50 8.22
CA PRO A 25 -12.83 -16.26 6.91
C PRO A 25 -11.81 -16.06 5.80
N ALA A 26 -10.66 -15.42 6.07
CA ALA A 26 -9.57 -15.28 5.08
C ALA A 26 -9.08 -16.65 4.54
N GLN A 27 -9.01 -17.66 5.41
CA GLN A 27 -8.57 -19.02 5.04
C GLN A 27 -9.63 -19.88 4.34
N ASN A 28 -10.92 -19.59 4.53
CA ASN A 28 -12.02 -20.46 4.08
C ASN A 28 -12.58 -20.10 2.69
N SER A 29 -11.96 -19.15 1.97
CA SER A 29 -12.31 -18.72 0.60
C SER A 29 -13.78 -18.31 0.38
N LYS A 30 -14.57 -18.17 1.44
CA LYS A 30 -15.96 -17.74 1.36
C LYS A 30 -16.01 -16.23 1.54
N ARG A 31 -16.29 -15.53 0.45
CA ARG A 31 -16.55 -14.08 0.45
C ARG A 31 -17.61 -13.71 1.49
N PHE A 32 -17.29 -12.72 2.32
CA PHE A 32 -18.23 -12.12 3.24
C PHE A 32 -19.04 -11.03 2.53
N ASN A 33 -20.34 -11.28 2.34
CA ASN A 33 -21.24 -10.36 1.62
C ASN A 33 -21.75 -9.17 2.47
N GLY A 34 -21.32 -9.06 3.73
CA GLY A 34 -21.68 -7.97 4.63
C GLY A 34 -20.73 -6.77 4.55
N THR A 35 -20.88 -5.85 5.49
CA THR A 35 -19.90 -4.78 5.75
C THR A 35 -19.04 -5.18 6.93
N LEU A 36 -17.72 -5.19 6.75
CA LEU A 36 -16.76 -5.38 7.81
C LEU A 36 -16.30 -4.02 8.34
N ILE A 37 -16.48 -3.78 9.64
CA ILE A 37 -16.02 -2.57 10.32
C ILE A 37 -14.78 -2.92 11.14
N VAL A 38 -13.68 -2.24 10.87
CA VAL A 38 -12.41 -2.41 11.55
C VAL A 38 -12.08 -1.15 12.34
N LEU A 39 -11.89 -1.32 13.64
CA LEU A 39 -11.46 -0.25 14.53
C LEU A 39 -9.95 -0.33 14.69
N HIS A 40 -9.23 0.63 14.10
CA HIS A 40 -7.80 0.85 14.29
C HIS A 40 -6.93 -0.42 14.18
N PRO A 41 -6.62 -0.89 12.95
CA PRO A 41 -5.61 -1.93 12.78
C PRO A 41 -4.27 -1.36 13.29
N HIS A 42 -3.78 -1.94 14.38
CA HIS A 42 -2.71 -1.35 15.20
C HIS A 42 -1.33 -1.87 14.78
N GLU A 43 -1.27 -3.07 14.17
CA GLU A 43 -0.01 -3.73 13.84
C GLU A 43 0.11 -4.04 12.35
N GLN A 44 1.34 -4.31 11.91
CA GLN A 44 1.62 -4.67 10.52
C GLN A 44 0.84 -5.93 10.11
N ASP A 45 0.79 -6.95 10.97
CA ASP A 45 0.08 -8.20 10.71
C ASP A 45 -1.43 -7.98 10.51
N ASP A 46 -2.02 -7.06 11.28
CA ASP A 46 -3.42 -6.65 11.13
C ASP A 46 -3.66 -6.00 9.77
N CYS A 47 -2.76 -5.09 9.38
CA CYS A 47 -2.82 -4.41 8.10
C CYS A 47 -2.67 -5.40 6.93
N GLU A 48 -1.74 -6.35 7.03
CA GLU A 48 -1.56 -7.40 6.02
C GLU A 48 -2.79 -8.30 5.91
N LEU A 49 -3.41 -8.67 7.03
CA LEU A 49 -4.63 -9.46 7.02
C LEU A 49 -5.77 -8.74 6.28
N LEU A 50 -5.91 -7.42 6.49
CA LEU A 50 -6.88 -6.62 5.74
C LEU A 50 -6.55 -6.54 4.25
N ARG A 51 -5.26 -6.37 3.91
CA ARG A 51 -4.80 -6.38 2.52
C ARG A 51 -5.15 -7.69 1.83
N GLU A 52 -4.80 -8.81 2.44
CA GLU A 52 -5.10 -10.15 1.93
C GLU A 52 -6.61 -10.37 1.75
N LEU A 53 -7.44 -9.87 2.68
CA LEU A 53 -8.89 -9.95 2.56
C LEU A 53 -9.42 -9.15 1.36
N VAL A 54 -8.85 -7.98 1.09
CA VAL A 54 -9.26 -7.13 -0.04
C VAL A 54 -8.77 -7.73 -1.36
N ASP A 55 -7.50 -8.13 -1.44
CA ASP A 55 -6.88 -8.67 -2.65
C ASP A 55 -7.55 -9.96 -3.13
N ASN A 56 -8.00 -10.79 -2.19
CA ASN A 56 -8.67 -12.07 -2.49
C ASN A 56 -10.20 -11.93 -2.67
N ASP A 57 -10.74 -10.71 -2.80
CA ASP A 57 -12.19 -10.43 -2.83
C ASP A 57 -12.95 -11.12 -1.69
N GLY A 58 -12.30 -11.20 -0.52
CA GLY A 58 -12.80 -11.90 0.67
C GLY A 58 -13.92 -11.12 1.37
N VAL A 59 -14.10 -9.84 1.08
CA VAL A 59 -15.12 -8.97 1.68
C VAL A 59 -15.76 -8.06 0.63
N ALA A 60 -17.09 -7.95 0.67
CA ALA A 60 -17.82 -7.05 -0.23
C ALA A 60 -17.62 -5.56 0.10
N ARG A 61 -17.58 -5.22 1.39
CA ARG A 61 -17.39 -3.84 1.87
C ARG A 61 -16.53 -3.81 3.13
N LEU A 62 -15.46 -3.01 3.09
CA LEU A 62 -14.57 -2.76 4.22
C LEU A 62 -14.69 -1.30 4.67
N PHE A 63 -14.90 -1.09 5.96
CA PHE A 63 -14.87 0.22 6.61
C PHE A 63 -13.79 0.20 7.69
N VAL A 64 -12.85 1.15 7.63
CA VAL A 64 -11.73 1.22 8.56
C VAL A 64 -11.74 2.58 9.25
N VAL A 65 -11.74 2.56 10.59
CA VAL A 65 -11.53 3.76 11.40
C VAL A 65 -10.03 3.95 11.60
N VAL A 66 -9.51 5.02 11.03
CA VAL A 66 -8.11 5.44 11.12
C VAL A 66 -7.98 6.51 12.19
N TRP A 67 -6.95 6.43 13.04
CA TRP A 67 -6.74 7.38 14.14
C TRP A 67 -5.84 8.54 13.76
N SER A 68 -4.87 8.34 12.87
CA SER A 68 -3.96 9.39 12.42
C SER A 68 -3.85 9.41 10.89
N PRO A 69 -3.78 10.60 10.26
CA PRO A 69 -3.53 10.72 8.83
C PRO A 69 -2.15 10.18 8.41
N ALA A 70 -1.23 9.99 9.36
CA ALA A 70 0.10 9.43 9.11
C ALA A 70 0.14 7.90 9.18
N ASP A 71 -0.95 7.24 9.58
CA ASP A 71 -0.99 5.79 9.72
C ASP A 71 -0.78 5.08 8.37
N MET A 72 0.02 4.02 8.36
CA MET A 72 0.32 3.28 7.12
C MET A 72 -0.95 2.73 6.46
N VAL A 73 -1.91 2.25 7.28
CA VAL A 73 -3.21 1.77 6.79
C VAL A 73 -3.94 2.85 5.99
N ARG A 74 -3.80 4.13 6.37
CA ARG A 74 -4.43 5.21 5.61
C ARG A 74 -3.82 5.36 4.23
N ILE A 75 -2.50 5.30 4.15
CA ILE A 75 -1.77 5.40 2.88
C ILE A 75 -2.12 4.22 1.97
N TRP A 76 -2.25 3.02 2.53
CA TRP A 76 -2.75 1.85 1.80
C TRP A 76 -4.17 2.06 1.28
N LEU A 77 -5.11 2.44 2.14
CA LEU A 77 -6.50 2.73 1.75
C LEU A 77 -6.57 3.78 0.63
N ASP A 78 -5.79 4.86 0.74
CA ASP A 78 -5.70 5.88 -0.30
C ASP A 78 -5.15 5.30 -1.61
N GLY A 79 -4.13 4.43 -1.56
CA GLY A 79 -3.59 3.73 -2.73
C GLY A 79 -4.61 2.79 -3.39
N MET A 80 -5.49 2.18 -2.60
CA MET A 80 -6.60 1.36 -3.10
C MET A 80 -7.79 2.18 -3.63
N GLY A 81 -7.71 3.51 -3.61
CA GLY A 81 -8.80 4.39 -4.04
C GLY A 81 -9.99 4.40 -3.06
N ALA A 82 -9.75 4.12 -1.78
CA ALA A 82 -10.80 4.15 -0.77
C ALA A 82 -11.45 5.54 -0.67
N ARG A 83 -12.78 5.55 -0.45
CA ARG A 83 -13.54 6.77 -0.25
C ARG A 83 -13.45 7.22 1.22
N ASN A 84 -13.14 8.49 1.44
CA ASN A 84 -13.28 9.11 2.74
C ASN A 84 -14.76 9.44 3.00
N LEU A 85 -15.37 8.83 4.00
CA LEU A 85 -16.80 9.01 4.26
C LEU A 85 -17.16 10.35 4.90
N ASP A 86 -16.23 11.01 5.59
CA ASP A 86 -16.46 12.32 6.21
C ASP A 86 -16.57 13.44 5.15
N THR A 87 -15.72 13.36 4.13
CA THR A 87 -15.63 14.37 3.04
C THR A 87 -16.33 13.94 1.76
N GLY A 88 -16.70 12.67 1.64
CA GLY A 88 -17.27 12.06 0.44
C GLY A 88 -16.30 11.87 -0.73
N SER A 89 -15.07 12.40 -0.63
CA SER A 89 -14.07 12.35 -1.70
C SER A 89 -13.36 10.99 -1.78
N ALA A 90 -13.19 10.48 -2.99
CA ALA A 90 -12.14 9.50 -3.26
C ALA A 90 -10.79 10.23 -3.32
N HIS A 91 -9.72 9.56 -2.89
CA HIS A 91 -8.37 10.08 -3.11
C HIS A 91 -8.00 10.01 -4.59
N GLU A 92 -7.21 10.97 -5.03
CA GLU A 92 -6.66 10.97 -6.38
C GLU A 92 -5.83 9.69 -6.59
N ALA A 93 -5.99 9.08 -7.77
CA ALA A 93 -5.22 7.91 -8.14
C ALA A 93 -3.71 8.24 -8.11
N PRO A 94 -2.85 7.27 -7.77
CA PRO A 94 -1.40 7.50 -7.86
C PRO A 94 -0.98 7.91 -9.28
N ASP A 95 0.09 8.71 -9.37
CA ASP A 95 0.72 9.04 -10.66
C ASP A 95 1.06 7.75 -11.41
N ALA A 96 0.62 7.64 -12.66
CA ALA A 96 0.72 6.40 -13.44
C ALA A 96 2.18 5.97 -13.67
N VAL A 97 3.12 6.92 -13.78
CA VAL A 97 4.54 6.62 -13.95
C VAL A 97 5.14 6.11 -12.64
N GLN A 98 4.80 6.73 -11.51
CA GLN A 98 5.15 6.23 -10.18
C GLN A 98 4.54 4.85 -9.91
N LEU A 99 3.33 4.57 -10.40
CA LEU A 99 2.70 3.25 -10.30
C LEU A 99 3.52 2.19 -11.05
N GLU A 100 3.96 2.46 -12.28
CA GLU A 100 4.84 1.55 -13.03
C GLU A 100 6.17 1.29 -12.31
N ALA A 101 6.75 2.33 -11.71
CA ALA A 101 7.95 2.18 -10.88
C ALA A 101 7.68 1.33 -9.64
N ALA A 102 6.53 1.54 -8.98
CA ALA A 102 6.09 0.76 -7.85
C ALA A 102 5.88 -0.72 -8.21
N THR A 103 5.29 -1.03 -9.37
CA THR A 103 5.18 -2.41 -9.89
C THR A 103 6.55 -3.07 -10.01
N CYS A 104 7.57 -2.33 -10.46
CA CYS A 104 8.94 -2.82 -10.48
C CYS A 104 9.49 -3.10 -9.06
N MET A 105 9.12 -2.32 -8.05
CA MET A 105 9.51 -2.56 -6.65
C MET A 105 8.79 -3.76 -6.05
N VAL A 106 7.49 -3.92 -6.33
CA VAL A 106 6.69 -5.06 -5.87
C VAL A 106 7.27 -6.37 -6.40
N GLY A 107 7.68 -6.38 -7.67
CA GLY A 107 8.38 -7.52 -8.29
C GLY A 107 9.68 -7.92 -7.59
N GLU A 108 10.26 -7.06 -6.72
CA GLU A 108 11.49 -7.32 -5.97
C GLU A 108 11.24 -7.70 -4.50
N GLN A 109 9.99 -7.74 -4.03
CA GLN A 109 9.68 -8.01 -2.63
C GLN A 109 10.25 -9.33 -2.11
N TYR A 110 10.32 -10.35 -2.97
CA TYR A 110 10.91 -11.65 -2.64
C TYR A 110 12.41 -11.57 -2.29
N ASN A 111 13.11 -10.54 -2.79
CA ASN A 111 14.51 -10.27 -2.48
C ASN A 111 14.68 -9.42 -1.20
N GLY A 112 13.58 -8.87 -0.66
CA GLY A 112 13.58 -7.86 0.39
C GLY A 112 13.95 -6.47 -0.13
N LEU A 113 13.20 -5.44 0.27
CA LEU A 113 13.40 -4.06 -0.21
C LEU A 113 14.39 -3.23 0.62
N SER A 114 14.84 -3.75 1.77
CA SER A 114 15.78 -3.06 2.67
C SER A 114 17.25 -3.40 2.39
N THR A 115 17.53 -4.46 1.64
CA THR A 115 18.89 -4.96 1.36
C THR A 115 19.05 -5.43 -0.10
N GLY A 116 20.30 -5.73 -0.48
CA GLY A 116 20.64 -6.38 -1.74
C GLY A 116 20.00 -5.76 -3.00
N ASN A 117 19.41 -6.65 -3.80
CA ASN A 117 18.83 -6.33 -5.10
C ASN A 117 17.56 -5.47 -5.01
N GLY A 118 16.67 -5.76 -4.05
CA GLY A 118 15.45 -4.97 -3.86
C GLY A 118 15.76 -3.55 -3.37
N LYS A 119 16.71 -3.38 -2.44
CA LYS A 119 17.20 -2.04 -2.07
C LYS A 119 17.77 -1.28 -3.27
N ALA A 120 18.57 -1.96 -4.09
CA ALA A 120 19.14 -1.34 -5.28
C ALA A 120 18.05 -0.89 -6.26
N ALA A 121 16.99 -1.69 -6.42
CA ALA A 121 15.84 -1.33 -7.22
C ALA A 121 15.16 -0.06 -6.71
N VAL A 122 14.75 -0.07 -5.44
CA VAL A 122 14.05 1.05 -4.78
C VAL A 122 14.87 2.34 -4.86
N VAL A 123 16.13 2.30 -4.43
CA VAL A 123 17.00 3.50 -4.40
C VAL A 123 17.26 4.04 -5.81
N ARG A 124 17.45 3.18 -6.81
CA ARG A 124 17.72 3.63 -8.18
C ARG A 124 16.48 4.24 -8.84
N LEU A 125 15.30 3.67 -8.63
CA LEU A 125 14.05 4.25 -9.12
C LEU A 125 13.79 5.61 -8.48
N ILE A 126 13.86 5.72 -7.15
CA ILE A 126 13.63 6.99 -6.45
C ILE A 126 14.60 8.07 -6.95
N ARG A 127 15.88 7.73 -7.17
CA ARG A 127 16.87 8.65 -7.76
C ARG A 127 16.49 9.09 -9.16
N ALA A 128 16.19 8.15 -10.06
CA ALA A 128 15.82 8.47 -11.43
C ALA A 128 14.60 9.41 -11.49
N PHE A 129 13.62 9.21 -10.61
CA PHE A 129 12.46 10.08 -10.49
C PHE A 129 12.82 11.46 -9.93
N THR A 130 13.65 11.52 -8.89
CA THR A 130 14.10 12.78 -8.29
C THR A 130 14.91 13.60 -9.30
N ASP A 131 15.83 12.96 -10.02
CA ASP A 131 16.61 13.56 -11.11
C ASP A 131 15.70 14.03 -12.26
N GLY A 132 14.58 13.33 -12.47
CA GLY A 132 13.52 13.69 -13.41
C GLY A 132 12.50 14.72 -12.92
N GLY A 133 12.71 15.31 -11.73
CA GLY A 133 11.89 16.40 -11.18
C GLY A 133 10.76 15.99 -10.23
N TYR A 134 10.60 14.70 -9.92
CA TYR A 134 9.60 14.27 -8.94
C TYR A 134 10.04 14.61 -7.50
N PRO A 135 9.10 14.99 -6.63
CA PRO A 135 9.42 15.30 -5.24
C PRO A 135 9.81 14.04 -4.46
N LEU A 136 10.85 14.14 -3.63
CA LEU A 136 11.28 13.09 -2.71
C LEU A 136 10.37 13.05 -1.47
N GLU A 137 9.13 12.63 -1.65
CA GLU A 137 8.11 12.55 -0.60
C GLU A 137 7.60 11.14 -0.37
N LYS A 138 7.39 10.78 0.89
CA LYS A 138 7.04 9.41 1.28
C LYS A 138 5.64 9.00 0.82
N ALA A 139 4.65 9.87 1.00
CA ALA A 139 3.25 9.50 0.77
C ALA A 139 2.95 9.10 -0.69
N PRO A 140 3.36 9.86 -1.74
CA PRO A 140 3.11 9.45 -3.12
C PRO A 140 3.72 8.09 -3.50
N TRP A 141 4.96 7.85 -3.07
CA TRP A 141 5.64 6.58 -3.32
C TRP A 141 4.95 5.39 -2.65
N LEU A 142 4.51 5.56 -1.41
CA LEU A 142 3.82 4.49 -0.69
C LEU A 142 2.42 4.25 -1.22
N LYS A 143 1.68 5.30 -1.64
CA LYS A 143 0.39 5.15 -2.31
C LYS A 143 0.54 4.35 -3.60
N ALA A 144 1.52 4.70 -4.45
CA ALA A 144 1.82 3.96 -5.67
C ALA A 144 2.24 2.51 -5.39
N PHE A 145 3.08 2.30 -4.37
CA PHE A 145 3.52 0.96 -3.94
C PHE A 145 2.35 0.08 -3.51
N PHE A 146 1.43 0.59 -2.72
CA PHE A 146 0.23 -0.14 -2.30
C PHE A 146 -0.72 -0.41 -3.46
N ALA A 147 -0.94 0.57 -4.34
CA ALA A 147 -1.76 0.39 -5.54
C ALA A 147 -1.19 -0.68 -6.50
N ALA A 148 0.12 -0.88 -6.50
CA ALA A 148 0.79 -1.95 -7.23
C ALA A 148 0.72 -3.33 -6.53
N GLY A 149 0.02 -3.46 -5.39
CA GLY A 149 -0.09 -4.70 -4.61
C GLY A 149 1.00 -4.88 -3.56
N GLY A 150 1.67 -3.80 -3.15
CA GLY A 150 2.76 -3.84 -2.19
C GLY A 150 2.36 -4.30 -0.78
N GLU A 151 3.25 -5.04 -0.13
CA GLU A 151 3.08 -5.51 1.26
C GLU A 151 3.52 -4.43 2.27
N PHE A 152 2.79 -4.30 3.39
CA PHE A 152 3.08 -3.36 4.49
C PHE A 152 4.51 -3.49 5.02
N ARG A 153 5.01 -4.73 5.19
CA ARG A 153 6.38 -4.96 5.70
C ARG A 153 7.47 -4.30 4.83
N HIS A 154 7.21 -4.22 3.52
CA HIS A 154 8.14 -3.65 2.55
C HIS A 154 7.93 -2.14 2.38
N ALA A 155 6.70 -1.66 2.57
CA ALA A 155 6.37 -0.24 2.58
C ALA A 155 7.14 0.54 3.67
N GLU A 156 7.31 -0.05 4.86
CA GLU A 156 8.14 0.56 5.92
C GLU A 156 9.60 0.75 5.47
N SER A 157 10.15 -0.24 4.78
CA SER A 157 11.52 -0.20 4.26
C SER A 157 11.69 0.91 3.21
N ILE A 158 10.76 1.02 2.27
CA ILE A 158 10.74 2.12 1.28
C ILE A 158 10.64 3.47 2.00
N GLY A 159 9.72 3.59 2.95
CA GLY A 159 9.51 4.79 3.74
C GLY A 159 10.76 5.24 4.50
N LYS A 160 11.50 4.29 5.07
CA LYS A 160 12.77 4.54 5.74
C LYS A 160 13.82 5.05 4.76
N LEU A 161 14.00 4.39 3.61
CA LEU A 161 14.96 4.79 2.58
C LEU A 161 14.69 6.21 2.07
N ILE A 162 13.43 6.55 1.79
CA ILE A 162 13.05 7.92 1.39
C ILE A 162 13.42 8.93 2.47
N SER A 163 13.13 8.61 3.73
CA SER A 163 13.44 9.50 4.86
C SER A 163 14.95 9.70 5.03
N GLU A 164 15.75 8.65 4.87
CA GLU A 164 17.21 8.70 4.91
C GLU A 164 17.77 9.53 3.74
N MET A 165 17.25 9.32 2.53
CA MET A 165 17.63 10.09 1.33
C MET A 165 17.27 11.58 1.47
N LYS A 166 16.10 11.90 2.03
CA LYS A 166 15.67 13.28 2.31
C LYS A 166 16.57 13.99 3.31
N LYS A 167 17.15 13.22 4.26
CA LYS A 167 18.19 13.70 5.19
C LYS A 167 19.59 13.81 4.56
N GLY A 168 19.74 13.54 3.27
CA GLY A 168 21.01 13.60 2.54
C GLY A 168 21.82 12.29 2.52
N THR A 169 21.26 11.18 3.02
CA THR A 169 21.96 9.88 3.02
C THR A 169 22.18 9.37 1.59
N LYS A 170 23.44 9.19 1.20
CA LYS A 170 23.81 8.61 -0.10
C LYS A 170 23.94 7.10 0.00
N HIS A 171 22.86 6.36 -0.23
CA HIS A 171 22.92 4.88 -0.30
C HIS A 171 23.82 4.38 -1.45
N ARG A 172 24.84 3.59 -1.13
CA ARG A 172 25.64 2.88 -2.12
C ARG A 172 24.90 1.63 -2.58
N VAL A 173 24.52 1.60 -3.85
CA VAL A 173 23.80 0.49 -4.48
C VAL A 173 24.34 0.25 -5.90
N GLN A 174 24.29 -1.00 -6.36
CA GLN A 174 24.69 -1.34 -7.73
C GLN A 174 23.77 -0.67 -8.75
N GLN A 175 24.25 -0.55 -9.99
CA GLN A 175 23.42 -0.08 -11.09
C GLN A 175 22.50 -1.22 -11.53
N ARG A 176 21.20 -1.07 -11.30
CA ARG A 176 20.18 -2.06 -11.66
C ARG A 176 19.45 -1.71 -12.95
N TYR A 177 19.12 -0.42 -13.09
CA TYR A 177 18.38 0.10 -14.23
C TYR A 177 19.30 0.88 -15.16
N ARG A 178 18.89 0.92 -16.43
CA ARG A 178 19.50 1.77 -17.45
C ARG A 178 19.21 3.25 -17.14
N PRO A 179 20.05 4.19 -17.59
CA PRO A 179 19.81 5.62 -17.40
C PRO A 179 18.43 6.10 -17.90
N GLU A 180 17.90 5.45 -18.93
CA GLU A 180 16.63 5.81 -19.59
C GLU A 180 15.39 5.23 -18.90
N ILE A 181 15.54 4.62 -17.73
CA ILE A 181 14.44 3.91 -17.06
C ILE A 181 13.18 4.77 -16.86
N LEU A 182 13.34 6.06 -16.55
CA LEU A 182 12.19 6.94 -16.38
C LEU A 182 11.39 7.10 -17.68
N SER A 183 12.06 7.23 -18.82
CA SER A 183 11.40 7.29 -20.13
C SER A 183 10.67 5.99 -20.46
N ILE A 184 11.30 4.85 -20.20
CA ILE A 184 10.70 3.52 -20.40
C ILE A 184 9.42 3.37 -19.55
N LEU A 185 9.44 3.83 -18.30
CA LEU A 185 8.27 3.75 -17.42
C LEU A 185 7.15 4.71 -17.87
N ARG A 186 7.48 5.88 -18.42
CA ARG A 186 6.49 6.79 -19.01
C ARG A 186 5.79 6.18 -20.22
N GLU A 187 6.55 5.52 -21.10
CA GLU A 187 6.00 4.82 -22.26
C GLU A 187 5.05 3.68 -21.83
N ARG A 188 5.42 2.90 -20.81
CA ARG A 188 4.56 1.86 -20.25
C ARG A 188 3.27 2.41 -19.65
N ALA A 189 3.38 3.48 -18.86
CA ALA A 189 2.22 4.14 -18.26
C ALA A 189 1.26 4.67 -19.34
N ALA A 190 1.79 5.25 -20.42
CA ALA A 190 0.98 5.72 -21.55
C ALA A 190 0.27 4.57 -22.29
N ALA A 191 0.95 3.46 -22.51
CA ALA A 191 0.36 2.26 -23.14
C ALA A 191 -0.74 1.66 -22.27
N ALA A 192 -0.52 1.50 -20.96
CA ALA A 192 -1.51 0.96 -20.04
C ALA A 192 -2.80 1.81 -19.98
N LEU A 193 -2.68 3.14 -20.09
CA LEU A 193 -3.83 4.04 -20.15
C LEU A 193 -4.62 3.89 -21.45
N ALA A 194 -3.97 3.55 -22.56
CA ALA A 194 -4.63 3.34 -23.86
C ALA A 194 -5.42 2.02 -23.91
N ASP A 195 -5.06 1.04 -23.08
CA ASP A 195 -5.69 -0.28 -23.03
C ASP A 195 -6.90 -0.38 -22.08
N LEU A 196 -7.23 0.69 -21.35
CA LEU A 196 -8.42 0.74 -20.49
C LEU A 196 -9.70 0.86 -21.35
N PRO A 197 -10.69 -0.04 -21.22
CA PRO A 197 -11.97 0.12 -21.91
C PRO A 197 -12.69 1.36 -21.39
N GLY A 198 -13.07 2.26 -22.32
CA GLY A 198 -13.80 3.50 -22.03
C GLY A 198 -15.24 3.28 -21.57
#